data_AF-A0A0L7KW51-F1
#
_entry.id   AF-A0A0L7KW51-F1
#
_cell.length_a   1.000
_cell.length_b   1.000
_cell.length_c   1.000
_cell.angle_alpha   90.00
_cell.angle_beta   90.00
_cell.angle_gamma   90.00
#
_symmetry.space_group_name_H-M   'P 1'
#
loop_
_entity.id
_entity.type
_entity.pdbx_description
1 polymer ?
#
loop_
_entity_poly.entity_id
_entity_poly.type
_entity_poly.pdbx_seq_one_letter_code
_entity_poly.pdbx_strand_id
1 'polypeptide(L)'
;MESLPDNIYLKFHPDTLTYIRRQYNLDKPGEMDRAIDVLEEWLKKQNHFTVKSFPRNFLERQIILDKGSVERVKNQLENLFTMKSIVTSFIGKYDARNDFGEIYDV
;
A
#
# COMPACT_ATOMS: atom_id res chain seq x y z
N MET A 1 1.90 10.34 7.80
CA MET A 1 1.77 11.36 6.74
C MET A 1 1.08 12.57 7.34
N GLU A 2 1.54 13.79 7.04
CA GLU A 2 1.00 14.97 7.73
C GLU A 2 -0.20 15.60 7.01
N SER A 3 -0.34 15.37 5.70
CA SER A 3 -1.44 15.91 4.90
C SER A 3 -1.80 15.00 3.72
N LEU A 4 -3.04 15.13 3.23
CA LEU A 4 -3.51 14.48 2.01
C LEU A 4 -3.01 15.26 0.78
N PRO A 5 -2.66 14.59 -0.33
CA PRO A 5 -2.22 15.27 -1.54
C PRO A 5 -3.35 16.11 -2.13
N ASP A 6 -3.04 17.32 -2.58
CA ASP A 6 -4.00 18.13 -3.31
C ASP A 6 -4.22 17.54 -4.71
N ASN A 7 -5.48 17.50 -5.16
CA ASN A 7 -5.87 16.96 -6.44
C ASN A 7 -6.98 17.83 -7.06
N ILE A 8 -6.92 17.99 -8.38
CA ILE A 8 -7.90 18.76 -9.16
C ILE A 8 -9.26 18.05 -9.20
N TYR A 9 -9.26 16.72 -9.26
CA TYR A 9 -10.43 15.87 -9.43
C TYR A 9 -11.09 15.46 -8.11
N LEU A 10 -10.33 15.39 -7.02
CA LEU A 10 -10.83 14.96 -5.71
C LEU A 10 -10.43 15.93 -4.62
N LYS A 11 -11.42 16.63 -4.05
CA LYS A 11 -11.24 17.52 -2.91
C LYS A 11 -11.62 16.78 -1.63
N PHE A 12 -10.67 16.73 -0.69
CA PHE A 12 -10.88 16.14 0.62
C PHE A 12 -11.36 17.20 1.60
N HIS A 13 -12.25 16.82 2.50
CA HIS A 13 -12.58 17.67 3.64
C HIS A 13 -11.33 17.79 4.55
N PRO A 14 -11.04 18.96 5.16
CA PRO A 14 -9.81 19.18 5.92
C PRO A 14 -9.57 18.19 7.07
N ASP A 15 -10.65 17.63 7.64
CA ASP A 15 -10.58 16.68 8.75
C ASP A 15 -10.48 15.20 8.32
N THR A 16 -10.51 14.90 7.02
CA THR A 16 -10.65 13.54 6.48
C THR A 16 -9.59 12.59 7.06
N LEU A 17 -8.34 13.04 7.12
CA LEU A 17 -7.23 12.25 7.65
C LEU A 17 -7.41 11.91 9.13
N THR A 18 -7.72 12.93 9.95
CA THR A 18 -7.95 12.79 11.39
C THR A 18 -9.16 11.90 11.66
N TYR A 19 -10.24 12.10 10.91
CA TYR A 19 -11.46 11.31 11.03
C TYR A 19 -11.20 9.82 10.76
N ILE A 20 -10.51 9.50 9.67
CA ILE A 20 -10.18 8.11 9.29
C ILE A 20 -9.29 7.44 10.35
N ARG A 21 -8.25 8.13 10.82
CA ARG A 21 -7.38 7.58 11.88
C ARG A 21 -8.16 7.29 13.16
N ARG A 22 -9.09 8.17 13.52
CA ARG A 22 -9.97 8.00 14.68
C ARG A 22 -10.88 6.78 14.57
N GLN A 23 -11.36 6.43 13.37
CA GLN A 23 -12.21 5.24 13.18
C GLN A 23 -11.53 3.94 13.63
N TYR A 24 -10.19 3.89 13.59
CA TYR A 24 -9.40 2.71 13.93
C TYR A 24 -8.53 2.90 15.19
N ASN A 25 -8.81 3.94 16.00
CA ASN A 25 -8.04 4.30 17.20
C ASN A 25 -6.55 4.62 16.93
N LEU A 26 -6.22 5.10 15.73
CA LEU A 26 -4.87 5.47 15.29
C LEU A 26 -4.62 6.98 15.35
N ASP A 27 -5.56 7.75 15.91
CA ASP A 27 -5.49 9.21 16.06
C ASP A 27 -4.69 9.65 17.29
N LYS A 28 -4.41 8.73 18.21
CA LYS A 28 -3.57 9.00 19.39
C LYS A 28 -2.14 9.33 18.95
N PRO A 29 -1.47 10.31 19.60
CA PRO A 29 -0.11 10.69 19.26
C PRO A 29 0.85 9.50 19.23
N GLY A 30 1.48 9.27 18.07
CA GLY A 30 2.48 8.23 17.86
C GLY A 30 1.94 6.81 17.66
N GLU A 31 0.63 6.54 17.78
CA GLU A 31 0.09 5.19 17.53
C GLU A 31 0.23 4.79 16.06
N MET A 32 -0.06 5.72 15.14
CA MET A 32 0.14 5.47 13.72
C MET A 32 1.62 5.22 13.40
N ASP A 33 2.53 6.01 13.97
CA ASP A 33 3.97 5.82 13.75
C ASP A 33 4.46 4.47 14.29
N ARG A 34 4.02 4.07 15.48
CA ARG A 34 4.30 2.74 16.04
C ARG A 34 3.82 1.62 15.12
N ALA A 35 2.60 1.73 14.59
CA ALA A 35 2.06 0.73 13.67
C ALA A 35 2.89 0.63 12.38
N ILE A 36 3.33 1.76 11.84
CA ILE A 36 4.21 1.83 10.67
C ILE A 36 5.58 1.22 11.01
N ASP A 37 6.16 1.54 12.16
CA ASP A 37 7.49 1.05 12.58
C ASP A 37 7.48 -0.48 12.74
N VAL A 38 6.44 -1.02 13.36
CA VAL A 38 6.25 -2.49 13.48
C VAL A 38 6.17 -3.15 12.11
N LEU A 39 5.45 -2.54 11.17
CA LEU A 39 5.32 -3.07 9.81
C LEU A 39 6.64 -2.97 9.04
N GLU A 40 7.36 -1.86 9.17
CA GLU A 40 8.66 -1.62 8.54
C GLU A 40 9.74 -2.59 9.07
N GLU A 41 9.79 -2.81 10.38
CA GLU A 41 10.68 -3.82 10.97
C GLU A 41 10.37 -5.22 10.49
N TRP A 42 9.08 -5.58 10.41
CA TRP A 42 8.67 -6.89 9.90
C TRP A 42 9.09 -7.06 8.44
N LEU A 43 8.89 -6.06 7.59
CA LEU A 43 9.33 -6.07 6.18
C LEU A 43 10.84 -6.29 6.05
N LYS A 44 11.65 -5.64 6.90
CA LYS A 44 13.12 -5.80 6.91
C LYS A 44 13.53 -7.22 7.29
N LYS A 45 12.82 -7.87 8.21
CA LYS A 45 13.08 -9.24 8.68
C LYS A 45 12.73 -10.31 7.64
N GLN A 46 11.86 -10.02 6.67
CA GLN A 46 11.49 -10.99 5.64
C GLN A 46 12.59 -11.14 4.58
N ASN A 47 13.30 -12.28 4.60
CA ASN A 47 14.41 -12.54 3.67
C ASN A 47 13.99 -12.80 2.23
N HIS A 48 12.76 -13.32 2.04
CA HIS A 48 12.25 -13.72 0.74
C HIS A 48 11.64 -12.56 -0.07
N PHE A 49 11.55 -11.36 0.50
CA PHE A 49 11.08 -10.17 -0.23
C PHE A 49 12.21 -9.50 -1.00
N THR A 50 11.96 -9.23 -2.28
CA THR A 50 12.89 -8.49 -3.15
C THR A 50 12.94 -7.00 -2.80
N VAL A 51 11.80 -6.40 -2.45
CA VAL A 51 11.68 -5.00 -2.05
C VAL A 51 11.19 -4.93 -0.61
N LYS A 52 11.96 -4.27 0.26
CA LYS A 52 11.70 -4.20 1.71
C LYS A 52 11.52 -2.78 2.24
N SER A 53 11.81 -1.77 1.42
CA SER A 53 11.70 -0.36 1.78
C SER A 53 10.55 0.26 1.00
N PHE A 54 9.61 0.86 1.72
CA PHE A 54 8.46 1.56 1.15
C PHE A 54 8.32 2.92 1.83
N PRO A 55 7.78 3.93 1.11
CA PRO A 55 7.43 5.21 1.72
C PRO A 55 6.48 5.04 2.91
N ARG A 56 6.70 5.76 4.01
CA ARG A 56 5.84 5.65 5.22
C ARG A 56 4.37 5.97 4.95
N ASN A 57 4.09 6.91 4.05
CA ASN A 57 2.73 7.23 3.62
C ASN A 57 2.05 6.07 2.87
N PHE A 58 2.80 5.21 2.18
CA PHE A 58 2.27 3.99 1.57
C PHE A 58 1.89 2.98 2.65
N LEU A 59 2.78 2.74 3.63
CA LEU A 59 2.53 1.81 4.74
C LEU A 59 1.31 2.25 5.58
N GLU A 60 1.21 3.54 5.87
CA GLU A 60 0.04 4.12 6.54
C GLU A 60 -1.26 3.82 5.78
N ARG A 61 -1.27 4.00 4.46
CA ARG A 61 -2.46 3.73 3.64
C ARG A 61 -2.86 2.27 3.72
N GLN A 62 -1.90 1.34 3.68
CA GLN A 62 -2.22 -0.09 3.81
C GLN A 62 -2.85 -0.40 5.18
N ILE A 63 -2.27 0.15 6.26
CA ILE A 63 -2.83 -0.01 7.61
C ILE A 63 -4.27 0.52 7.67
N ILE A 64 -4.54 1.68 7.09
CA ILE A 64 -5.89 2.25 7.03
C ILE A 64 -6.85 1.36 6.21
N LEU A 65 -6.43 0.87 5.04
CA LEU A 65 -7.23 0.00 4.18
C LEU A 65 -7.61 -1.31 4.88
N ASP A 66 -6.69 -1.87 5.66
CA ASP A 66 -6.90 -3.06 6.48
C ASP A 66 -7.51 -2.77 7.86
N LYS A 67 -8.19 -1.62 7.99
CA LYS A 67 -8.97 -1.23 9.18
C LYS A 67 -8.13 -1.14 10.45
N GLY A 68 -6.88 -0.70 10.31
CA GLY A 68 -5.91 -0.55 11.39
C GLY A 68 -5.21 -1.84 11.83
N SER A 69 -5.48 -2.98 11.19
CA SER A 69 -4.86 -4.25 11.56
C SER A 69 -3.53 -4.46 10.85
N VAL A 70 -2.43 -4.31 11.59
CA VAL A 70 -1.08 -4.56 11.05
C VAL A 70 -0.92 -6.01 10.56
N GLU A 71 -1.51 -6.99 11.26
CA GLU A 71 -1.40 -8.40 10.87
C GLU A 71 -2.09 -8.71 9.54
N ARG A 72 -3.24 -8.05 9.29
CA ARG A 72 -3.91 -8.14 7.99
C ARG A 72 -3.05 -7.58 6.86
N VAL A 73 -2.38 -6.45 7.11
CA VAL A 73 -1.45 -5.85 6.13
C VAL A 73 -0.31 -6.80 5.80
N LYS A 74 0.27 -7.47 6.80
CA LYS A 74 1.33 -8.46 6.57
C LYS A 74 0.88 -9.56 5.61
N ASN A 75 -0.26 -10.17 5.92
CA ASN A 75 -0.85 -11.23 5.08
C ASN A 75 -1.21 -10.70 3.68
N GLN A 76 -1.76 -9.49 3.58
CA GLN A 76 -2.07 -8.87 2.30
C GLN A 76 -0.81 -8.67 1.44
N LEU A 77 0.27 -8.15 2.03
CA LEU A 77 1.55 -7.94 1.34
C LEU A 77 2.22 -9.25 0.96
N GLU A 78 2.22 -10.26 1.82
CA GLU A 78 2.73 -11.61 1.51
C GLU A 78 1.98 -12.21 0.32
N ASN A 79 0.65 -12.17 0.33
CA ASN A 79 -0.16 -12.67 -0.78
C ASN A 79 0.09 -11.88 -2.06
N LEU A 80 0.22 -10.55 -1.98
CA LEU A 80 0.52 -9.71 -3.13
C LEU A 80 1.89 -10.05 -3.74
N PHE A 81 2.92 -10.22 -2.91
CA PHE A 81 4.26 -10.54 -3.40
C PHE A 81 4.34 -11.97 -3.95
N THR A 82 3.63 -12.92 -3.32
CA THR A 82 3.50 -14.30 -3.82
C THR A 82 2.76 -14.34 -5.14
N MET A 83 1.64 -13.62 -5.26
CA MET A 83 0.92 -13.49 -6.52
C MET A 83 1.85 -12.91 -7.59
N LYS A 84 2.58 -11.84 -7.28
CA LYS A 84 3.53 -11.21 -8.23
C LYS A 84 4.62 -12.16 -8.71
N SER A 85 5.11 -13.06 -7.86
CA SER A 85 6.11 -14.04 -8.28
C SER A 85 5.51 -15.15 -9.16
N ILE A 86 4.29 -15.61 -8.87
CA ILE A 86 3.60 -16.65 -9.64
C ILE A 86 3.17 -16.13 -11.01
N VAL A 87 2.48 -14.98 -11.06
CA VAL A 87 1.95 -14.40 -12.31
C VAL A 87 2.89 -13.36 -12.92
N THR A 88 4.18 -13.72 -13.03
CA THR A 88 5.19 -12.83 -13.61
C THR A 88 4.84 -12.40 -15.05
N SER A 89 4.15 -13.26 -15.81
CA SER A 89 3.67 -12.99 -17.18
C SER A 89 2.63 -11.88 -17.31
N PHE A 90 2.04 -11.41 -16.21
CA PHE A 90 1.08 -10.30 -16.22
C PHE A 90 1.67 -9.00 -15.68
N ILE A 91 2.83 -9.07 -15.02
CA ILE A 91 3.41 -7.96 -14.24
C ILE A 91 4.80 -7.56 -14.79
N GLY A 92 5.23 -8.20 -15.87
CA GLY A 92 6.39 -7.81 -16.66
C GLY A 92 6.28 -6.42 -17.29
N LYS A 93 7.35 -6.03 -17.98
CA LYS A 93 7.38 -4.78 -18.76
C LYS A 93 6.67 -5.04 -20.08
N TYR A 94 5.47 -4.50 -20.22
CA TYR A 94 4.68 -4.57 -21.43
C TYR A 94 4.43 -3.16 -21.97
N ASP A 95 4.64 -2.99 -23.28
CA ASP A 95 4.16 -1.84 -24.02
C ASP A 95 2.73 -2.10 -24.46
N ALA A 96 1.78 -1.39 -23.84
CA ALA A 96 0.36 -1.53 -24.13
C ALA A 96 -0.01 -1.33 -25.62
N ARG A 97 0.82 -0.58 -26.37
CA ARG A 97 0.58 -0.28 -27.79
C ARG A 97 1.18 -1.33 -28.72
N ASN A 98 2.35 -1.87 -28.39
CA ASN A 98 3.12 -2.71 -29.30
C ASN A 98 3.03 -4.21 -28.96
N ASP A 99 2.91 -4.56 -27.67
CA ASP A 99 2.99 -5.95 -27.21
C ASP A 99 1.65 -6.70 -27.26
N PHE A 100 0.56 -6.01 -27.61
CA PHE A 100 -0.80 -6.58 -27.67
C PHE A 100 -1.44 -6.44 -29.06
N GLY A 101 -0.67 -6.31 -30.13
CA GLY A 101 -1.18 -6.15 -31.50
C GLY A 101 -2.20 -7.22 -31.91
N GLU A 102 -1.99 -8.47 -31.47
CA GLU A 102 -2.89 -9.60 -31.73
C GLU A 102 -4.32 -9.42 -31.16
N ILE A 103 -4.50 -8.55 -30.16
CA ILE A 103 -5.81 -8.29 -29.54
C ILE A 103 -6.61 -7.25 -30.34
N TYR A 104 -5.93 -6.40 -31.12
CA TYR A 104 -6.56 -5.31 -31.88
C TYR A 104 -6.83 -5.64 -33.36
N ASP A 105 -6.36 -6.78 -33.86
CA ASP A 105 -6.57 -7.24 -35.25
C ASP A 105 -7.89 -8.03 -35.47
N VAL A 106 -8.97 -7.65 -34.77
CA VAL A 106 -10.35 -8.19 -34.98
C VAL A 106 -11.27 -7.13 -35.56
#